data_AF-A0A813IFI3-F1
#
_entry.id   AF-A0A813IFI3-F1
#
_cell.length_a   1.000
_cell.length_b   1.000
_cell.length_c   1.000
_cell.angle_alpha   90.00
_cell.angle_beta   90.00
_cell.angle_gamma   90.00
#
_symmetry.space_group_name_H-M   'P 1'
#
loop_
_entity.id
_entity.type
_entity.pdbx_description
1 polymer ?
#
loop_
_entity_poly.entity_id
_entity_poly.type
_entity_poly.pdbx_seq_one_letter_code
_entity_poly.pdbx_strand_id
1 'polypeptide(L)'
;MTQTWMNLRFATIRPSDFEDKVHFHCMANLAPQPAFAGMWTVHRRGETDFSPMSPIPHVKEKRAIILFANPTDQLQVAALKEFVQGMDAAGTDAPPMFWAAHTVAPEVRPHNAVIEPTPRDGQSLVTGLMEVGIDGIISGEPAGFALALAIR
;
A
#
# COMPACT_ATOMS: atom_id res chain seq x y z
N MET A 1 5.64 -0.58 17.59
CA MET A 1 6.16 0.24 16.48
C MET A 1 5.59 1.64 16.61
N THR A 2 6.41 2.68 16.49
CA THR A 2 5.95 4.07 16.50
C THR A 2 5.56 4.48 15.07
N GLN A 3 4.33 4.95 14.85
CA GLN A 3 3.84 5.40 13.53
C GLN A 3 4.33 6.81 13.13
N THR A 4 5.38 7.31 13.77
CA THR A 4 5.88 8.69 13.63
C THR A 4 6.13 9.08 12.18
N TRP A 5 6.76 8.19 11.39
CA TRP A 5 7.01 8.45 9.98
C TRP A 5 5.72 8.54 9.15
N MET A 6 4.75 7.65 9.40
CA MET A 6 3.46 7.72 8.72
C MET A 6 2.72 9.02 9.08
N ASN A 7 2.81 9.46 10.33
CA ASN A 7 2.25 10.75 10.73
C ASN A 7 2.92 11.91 9.98
N LEU A 8 4.25 11.92 9.87
CA LEU A 8 4.96 12.95 9.11
C LEU A 8 4.62 12.92 7.62
N ARG A 9 4.50 11.72 7.04
CA ARG A 9 4.14 11.49 5.62
C ARG A 9 2.80 12.14 5.27
N PHE A 10 1.86 12.13 6.22
CA PHE A 10 0.52 12.69 6.04
C PHE A 10 0.33 14.09 6.65
N ALA A 11 1.34 14.67 7.31
CA ALA A 11 1.20 15.91 8.09
C ALA A 11 0.78 17.14 7.26
N THR A 12 1.15 17.19 5.99
CA THR A 12 0.91 18.34 5.11
C THR A 12 -0.09 18.06 3.99
N ILE A 13 -0.75 16.89 4.02
CA ILE A 13 -1.80 16.51 3.05
C ILE A 13 -3.14 16.34 3.74
N ARG A 14 -4.19 16.59 2.98
CA ARG A 14 -5.59 16.48 3.39
C ARG A 14 -6.30 15.46 2.50
N PRO A 15 -7.38 14.83 2.98
CA PRO A 15 -8.21 13.95 2.16
C PRO A 15 -8.67 14.61 0.84
N SER A 16 -8.97 15.91 0.90
CA SER A 16 -9.38 16.71 -0.28
C SER A 16 -8.34 16.72 -1.40
N ASP A 17 -7.05 16.54 -1.08
CA ASP A 17 -5.99 16.51 -2.09
C ASP A 17 -6.08 15.24 -2.97
N PHE A 18 -6.90 14.26 -2.58
CA PHE A 18 -7.20 13.01 -3.28
C PHE A 18 -8.62 12.94 -3.89
N GLU A 19 -9.43 14.00 -3.75
CA GLU A 19 -10.81 14.08 -4.28
C GLU A 19 -11.73 12.91 -3.87
N ASP A 20 -11.49 12.25 -2.74
CA ASP A 20 -12.17 10.99 -2.30
C ASP A 20 -12.02 9.79 -3.25
N LYS A 21 -11.17 9.92 -4.27
CA LYS A 21 -10.96 8.95 -5.33
C LYS A 21 -9.81 8.00 -5.04
N VAL A 22 -9.11 8.17 -3.94
CA VAL A 22 -8.05 7.25 -3.51
C VAL A 22 -8.49 6.50 -2.26
N HIS A 23 -8.13 5.23 -2.16
CA HIS A 23 -8.32 4.46 -0.93
C HIS A 23 -7.01 3.83 -0.49
N PHE A 24 -6.75 3.85 0.82
CA PHE A 24 -5.54 3.30 1.41
C PHE A 24 -5.83 1.94 2.06
N HIS A 25 -5.08 0.92 1.70
CA HIS A 25 -5.10 -0.38 2.36
C HIS A 25 -3.76 -0.59 3.07
N CYS A 26 -3.81 -0.82 4.39
CA CYS A 26 -2.61 -0.98 5.21
C CYS A 26 -2.49 -2.39 5.79
N MET A 27 -1.46 -3.11 5.36
CA MET A 27 -1.14 -4.47 5.80
C MET A 27 -0.27 -4.52 7.07
N ALA A 28 0.36 -3.41 7.50
CA ALA A 28 1.18 -3.40 8.72
C ALA A 28 0.45 -2.95 9.98
N ASN A 29 -0.89 -3.00 10.00
CA ASN A 29 -1.66 -2.62 11.18
C ASN A 29 -1.35 -1.19 11.67
N LEU A 30 -1.12 -0.25 10.74
CA LEU A 30 -0.97 1.17 11.09
C LEU A 30 -2.33 1.85 11.15
N ALA A 31 -2.51 2.69 12.17
CA ALA A 31 -3.71 3.48 12.31
C ALA A 31 -3.69 4.62 11.28
N PRO A 32 -4.85 4.95 10.66
CA PRO A 32 -4.95 6.16 9.87
C PRO A 32 -4.78 7.40 10.76
N GLN A 33 -4.32 8.49 10.15
CA GLN A 33 -4.55 9.80 10.74
C GLN A 33 -6.07 10.07 10.84
N PRO A 34 -6.55 10.80 11.87
CA PRO A 34 -7.99 11.03 12.07
C PRO A 34 -8.71 11.57 10.82
N ALA A 35 -8.07 12.47 10.07
CA ALA A 35 -8.64 13.03 8.84
C ALA A 35 -8.81 11.99 7.73
N PHE A 36 -7.99 10.93 7.71
CA PHE A 36 -7.95 9.91 6.66
C PHE A 36 -8.76 8.65 7.01
N ALA A 37 -9.39 8.59 8.19
CA ALA A 37 -10.07 7.40 8.67
C ALA A 37 -11.16 6.87 7.71
N GLY A 38 -11.86 7.76 6.99
CA GLY A 38 -12.90 7.40 6.03
C GLY A 38 -12.41 6.81 4.70
N MET A 39 -11.10 6.91 4.41
CA MET A 39 -10.49 6.42 3.16
C MET A 39 -9.38 5.39 3.43
N TRP A 40 -9.42 4.75 4.60
CA TRP A 40 -8.37 3.86 5.06
C TRP A 40 -8.93 2.56 5.61
N THR A 41 -8.41 1.44 5.14
CA THR A 41 -8.71 0.11 5.67
C THR A 41 -7.44 -0.49 6.24
N VAL A 42 -7.50 -0.87 7.51
CA VAL A 42 -6.42 -1.56 8.21
C VAL A 42 -6.70 -3.05 8.17
N HIS A 43 -5.75 -3.82 7.68
CA HIS A 43 -5.82 -5.28 7.67
C HIS A 43 -4.97 -5.80 8.81
N ARG A 44 -5.59 -6.41 9.83
CA ARG A 44 -4.85 -6.93 10.98
C ARG A 44 -4.48 -8.38 10.77
N ARG A 45 -3.29 -8.73 11.26
CA ARG A 45 -2.77 -10.09 11.22
C ARG A 45 -3.69 -11.04 11.99
N GLY A 46 -4.17 -12.10 11.32
CA GLY A 46 -4.98 -13.16 11.94
C GLY A 46 -6.48 -12.87 11.99
N GLU A 47 -6.96 -11.76 11.44
CA GLU A 47 -8.38 -11.59 11.17
C GLU A 47 -8.76 -12.51 9.99
N THR A 48 -9.41 -13.63 10.30
CA THR A 48 -9.94 -14.60 9.31
C THR A 48 -11.00 -14.02 8.38
N ASP A 49 -11.53 -12.85 8.73
CA ASP A 49 -12.47 -12.08 7.90
C ASP A 49 -11.76 -11.21 6.84
N PHE A 50 -10.43 -11.31 6.70
CA PHE A 50 -9.75 -10.85 5.49
C PHE A 50 -10.16 -11.75 4.31
N SER A 51 -11.37 -11.54 3.82
CA SER A 51 -11.74 -11.97 2.49
C SER A 51 -11.38 -10.82 1.56
N PRO A 52 -10.31 -10.93 0.74
CA PRO A 52 -9.98 -9.91 -0.26
C PRO A 52 -11.14 -9.65 -1.25
N MET A 53 -12.16 -10.52 -1.25
CA MET A 53 -13.37 -10.42 -2.06
C MET A 53 -14.48 -9.55 -1.44
N SER A 54 -14.42 -9.22 -0.14
CA SER A 54 -15.61 -8.82 0.65
C SER A 54 -15.75 -7.32 0.99
N PRO A 55 -15.03 -6.38 0.36
CA PRO A 55 -15.82 -5.32 -0.27
C PRO A 55 -15.16 -4.70 -1.51
N ILE A 56 -15.18 -5.43 -2.63
CA ILE A 56 -14.97 -4.85 -3.97
C ILE A 56 -15.90 -3.62 -4.27
N PRO A 57 -17.15 -3.49 -3.74
CA PRO A 57 -18.04 -2.40 -4.13
C PRO A 57 -17.48 -0.99 -3.85
N HIS A 58 -16.79 -0.78 -2.74
CA HIS A 58 -16.24 0.53 -2.37
C HIS A 58 -14.98 0.91 -3.13
N VAL A 59 -14.39 -0.08 -3.79
CA VAL A 59 -13.11 0.06 -4.49
C VAL A 59 -13.35 0.42 -5.96
N LYS A 60 -14.42 -0.10 -6.58
CA LYS A 60 -14.75 0.18 -8.00
C LYS A 60 -14.91 1.67 -8.34
N GLU A 61 -15.31 2.50 -7.39
CA GLU A 61 -15.50 3.94 -7.60
C GLU A 61 -14.20 4.75 -7.40
N LYS A 62 -13.11 4.09 -7.00
CA LYS A 62 -11.82 4.76 -6.75
C LYS A 62 -11.04 4.90 -8.06
N ARG A 63 -10.27 5.98 -8.18
CA ARG A 63 -9.28 6.18 -9.24
C ARG A 63 -7.95 5.49 -8.94
N ALA A 64 -7.63 5.24 -7.67
CA ALA A 64 -6.40 4.55 -7.30
C ALA A 64 -6.52 3.90 -5.93
N ILE A 65 -5.77 2.82 -5.75
CA ILE A 65 -5.60 2.14 -4.47
C ILE A 65 -4.13 2.23 -4.08
N ILE A 66 -3.88 2.64 -2.84
CA ILE A 66 -2.52 2.68 -2.29
C ILE A 66 -2.37 1.59 -1.24
N LEU A 67 -1.40 0.72 -1.48
CA LEU A 67 -1.12 -0.43 -0.64
C LEU A 67 0.11 -0.11 0.23
N PHE A 68 -0.05 -0.18 1.55
CA PHE A 68 1.04 -0.06 2.52
C PHE A 68 1.38 -1.45 3.07
N ALA A 69 2.50 -2.01 2.63
CA ALA A 69 3.09 -3.25 3.17
C ALA A 69 4.59 -3.08 3.47
N ASN A 70 5.10 -3.76 4.49
CA ASN A 70 6.54 -3.83 4.77
C ASN A 70 7.16 -4.91 3.87
N PRO A 71 8.08 -4.57 2.95
CA PRO A 71 8.71 -5.54 2.04
C PRO A 71 9.52 -6.62 2.75
N THR A 72 9.97 -6.39 4.00
CA THR A 72 10.75 -7.37 4.76
C THR A 72 9.89 -8.31 5.59
N ASP A 73 8.58 -8.04 5.70
CA ASP A 73 7.63 -8.88 6.43
C ASP A 73 6.87 -9.78 5.45
N GLN A 74 7.27 -11.06 5.41
CA GLN A 74 6.71 -12.04 4.48
C GLN A 74 5.20 -12.23 4.63
N LEU A 75 4.64 -12.00 5.83
CA LEU A 75 3.20 -12.14 6.04
C LEU A 75 2.44 -10.96 5.45
N GLN A 76 2.99 -9.75 5.54
CA GLN A 76 2.40 -8.59 4.88
C GLN A 76 2.52 -8.67 3.36
N VAL A 77 3.63 -9.22 2.87
CA VAL A 77 3.81 -9.50 1.44
C VAL A 77 2.82 -10.55 0.94
N ALA A 78 2.57 -11.61 1.71
CA ALA A 78 1.57 -12.62 1.36
C ALA A 78 0.15 -12.00 1.30
N ALA A 79 -0.23 -11.23 2.33
CA ALA A 79 -1.52 -10.52 2.36
C ALA A 79 -1.67 -9.51 1.20
N LEU A 80 -0.58 -8.82 0.85
CA LEU A 80 -0.53 -7.95 -0.32
C LEU A 80 -0.81 -8.72 -1.61
N LYS A 81 -0.15 -9.87 -1.80
CA LYS A 81 -0.37 -10.73 -2.98
C LYS A 81 -1.81 -11.22 -3.07
N GLU A 82 -2.37 -11.72 -1.97
CA GLU A 82 -3.77 -12.19 -1.92
C GLU A 82 -4.76 -11.06 -2.25
N PHE A 83 -4.50 -9.84 -1.75
CA PHE A 83 -5.32 -8.67 -2.07
C PHE A 83 -5.30 -8.36 -3.57
N VAL A 84 -4.09 -8.28 -4.15
CA VAL A 84 -3.92 -7.93 -5.57
C VAL A 84 -4.54 -9.02 -6.46
N GLN A 85 -4.37 -10.30 -6.13
CA GLN A 85 -5.03 -11.41 -6.84
C GLN A 85 -6.55 -11.34 -6.76
N GLY A 86 -7.10 -10.98 -5.59
CA GLY A 86 -8.55 -10.80 -5.43
C GLY A 86 -9.09 -9.64 -6.27
N MET A 87 -8.32 -8.56 -6.41
CA MET A 87 -8.65 -7.42 -7.25
C MET A 87 -8.54 -7.75 -8.75
N ASP A 88 -7.49 -8.46 -9.17
CA ASP A 88 -7.32 -8.92 -10.55
C ASP A 88 -8.46 -9.88 -10.96
N ALA A 89 -8.84 -10.80 -10.07
CA ALA A 89 -9.99 -11.69 -10.27
C ALA A 89 -11.34 -10.96 -10.35
N ALA A 90 -11.45 -9.73 -9.81
CA ALA A 90 -12.65 -8.90 -9.92
C ALA A 90 -12.85 -8.30 -11.32
N GLY A 91 -11.84 -8.41 -12.19
CA GLY A 91 -11.91 -8.05 -13.61
C GLY A 91 -11.47 -6.62 -13.94
N THR A 92 -11.76 -6.19 -15.16
CA THR A 92 -11.22 -4.98 -15.83
C THR A 92 -11.60 -3.64 -15.19
N ASP A 93 -12.48 -3.62 -14.19
CA ASP A 93 -12.92 -2.40 -13.51
C ASP A 93 -12.13 -2.13 -12.21
N ALA A 94 -11.05 -2.88 -11.95
CA ALA A 94 -10.18 -2.62 -10.80
C ALA A 94 -9.42 -1.29 -11.00
N PRO A 95 -9.45 -0.36 -10.02
CA PRO A 95 -8.61 0.83 -10.05
C PRO A 95 -7.13 0.45 -10.03
N PRO A 96 -6.24 1.30 -10.60
CA PRO A 96 -4.82 1.07 -10.52
C PRO A 96 -4.35 0.97 -9.06
N MET A 97 -3.56 -0.05 -8.80
CA MET A 97 -2.97 -0.39 -7.51
C MET A 97 -1.51 0.03 -7.48
N PHE A 98 -1.17 0.91 -6.55
CA PHE A 98 0.20 1.33 -6.32
C PHE A 98 0.69 0.82 -4.98
N TRP A 99 1.82 0.13 -5.00
CA TRP A 99 2.49 -0.23 -3.77
C TRP A 99 3.38 0.92 -3.29
N ALA A 100 3.10 1.39 -2.09
CA ALA A 100 3.97 2.30 -1.36
C ALA A 100 4.66 1.51 -0.25
N ALA A 101 5.99 1.40 -0.35
CA ALA A 101 6.77 0.96 0.79
C ALA A 101 6.44 1.87 1.98
N HIS A 102 6.29 1.22 3.12
CA HIS A 102 6.10 1.92 4.37
C HIS A 102 6.85 1.15 5.43
N THR A 103 7.39 1.89 6.40
CA THR A 103 7.69 1.50 7.81
C THR A 103 9.01 2.07 8.33
N VAL A 104 9.84 2.74 7.53
CA VAL A 104 11.13 3.23 8.02
C VAL A 104 11.42 4.63 7.52
N ALA A 105 11.64 5.57 8.45
CA ALA A 105 12.09 6.91 8.09
C ALA A 105 13.38 6.81 7.23
N PRO A 106 13.55 7.65 6.19
CA PRO A 106 14.68 7.53 5.25
C PRO A 106 16.05 7.42 5.94
N GLU A 107 16.19 8.05 7.11
CA GLU A 107 17.40 8.12 7.92
C GLU A 107 17.78 6.78 8.58
N VAL A 108 16.82 5.86 8.71
CA VAL A 108 17.01 4.56 9.38
C VAL A 108 17.26 3.43 8.36
N ARG A 109 17.15 3.70 7.06
CA ARG A 109 17.55 2.72 6.04
C ARG A 109 19.07 2.70 5.86
N PRO A 110 19.72 1.52 5.82
CA PRO A 110 21.04 1.44 5.23
C PRO A 110 20.95 1.92 3.78
N HIS A 111 21.94 2.69 3.31
CA HIS A 111 21.99 3.29 1.96
C HIS A 111 21.82 2.28 0.79
N ASN A 112 21.78 0.99 1.11
CA ASN A 112 21.72 -0.14 0.19
C ASN A 112 20.36 -0.85 0.25
N ALA A 113 19.39 -0.35 1.02
CA ALA A 113 18.01 -0.85 1.04
C ALA A 113 17.26 -0.39 -0.22
N VAL A 114 17.84 -0.65 -1.39
CA VAL A 114 17.06 -0.85 -2.61
C VAL A 114 16.11 -2.00 -2.28
N ILE A 115 14.84 -1.85 -2.63
CA ILE A 115 13.87 -2.96 -2.58
C ILE A 115 14.27 -3.89 -3.73
N GLU A 116 15.41 -4.56 -3.59
CA GLU A 116 15.71 -5.80 -4.27
C GLU A 116 15.69 -6.88 -3.21
N PRO A 117 14.51 -7.41 -2.87
CA PRO A 117 14.44 -8.63 -2.10
C PRO A 117 14.81 -9.68 -3.14
N THR A 118 16.10 -9.98 -3.25
CA THR A 118 16.52 -11.25 -3.83
C THR A 118 15.92 -12.31 -2.89
N PRO A 119 14.84 -13.00 -3.27
CA PRO A 119 14.40 -14.12 -2.47
C PRO A 119 15.44 -15.22 -2.64
N ARG A 120 15.40 -16.20 -1.75
CA ARG A 120 16.19 -17.44 -1.89
C ARG A 120 15.96 -18.17 -3.23
N ASP A 121 14.91 -17.79 -3.96
CA ASP A 121 14.40 -18.45 -5.15
C ASP A 121 14.69 -17.67 -6.45
N GLY A 122 15.38 -16.53 -6.39
CA GLY A 122 15.87 -15.78 -7.56
C GLY A 122 14.87 -14.85 -8.26
N GLN A 123 13.59 -14.80 -7.87
CA GLN A 123 12.59 -13.89 -8.47
C GLN A 123 12.43 -12.59 -7.66
N SER A 124 12.79 -11.43 -8.22
CA SER A 124 12.57 -10.14 -7.54
C SER A 124 11.13 -9.98 -7.03
N LEU A 125 10.95 -9.62 -5.75
CA LEU A 125 9.62 -9.35 -5.17
C LEU A 125 8.82 -8.36 -6.01
N VAL A 126 9.50 -7.34 -6.55
CA VAL A 126 8.91 -6.33 -7.41
C VAL A 126 8.32 -6.97 -8.65
N THR A 127 9.10 -7.83 -9.34
CA THR A 127 8.63 -8.58 -10.51
C THR A 127 7.44 -9.45 -10.16
N GLY A 128 7.51 -10.20 -9.05
CA GLY A 128 6.40 -11.05 -8.62
C GLY A 128 5.13 -10.28 -8.23
N LEU A 129 5.24 -9.03 -7.76
CA LEU A 129 4.07 -8.19 -7.47
C LEU A 129 3.48 -7.56 -8.74
N MET A 130 4.33 -7.17 -9.69
CA MET A 130 3.87 -6.68 -11.00
C MET A 130 3.18 -7.78 -11.80
N GLU A 131 3.73 -9.00 -11.79
CA GLU A 131 3.10 -10.17 -12.43
C GLU A 131 1.73 -10.52 -11.84
N VAL A 132 1.52 -10.18 -10.57
CA VAL A 132 0.26 -10.44 -9.85
C VAL A 132 -0.77 -9.32 -10.07
N GLY A 133 -0.37 -8.19 -10.67
CA GLY A 133 -1.30 -7.11 -11.06
C GLY A 133 -1.11 -5.78 -10.34
N ILE A 134 0.05 -5.52 -9.71
CA ILE A 134 0.38 -4.16 -9.26
C ILE A 134 0.76 -3.28 -10.45
N ASP A 135 0.10 -2.13 -10.60
CA ASP A 135 0.33 -1.18 -11.69
C ASP A 135 1.61 -0.35 -11.51
N GLY A 136 2.03 -0.12 -10.27
CA GLY A 136 3.23 0.65 -10.01
C GLY A 136 3.76 0.59 -8.58
N ILE A 137 5.03 1.01 -8.45
CA ILE A 137 5.71 1.11 -7.15
C ILE A 137 6.12 2.54 -6.92
N ILE A 138 5.64 3.12 -5.82
CA ILE A 138 6.02 4.45 -5.40
C ILE A 138 7.41 4.37 -4.75
N SER A 139 8.41 4.81 -5.50
CA SER A 139 9.81 4.87 -5.06
C SER A 139 10.07 6.07 -4.14
N GLY A 140 11.05 5.93 -3.23
CA GLY A 140 11.57 7.05 -2.43
C GLY A 140 10.70 7.52 -1.25
N GLU A 141 9.67 6.75 -0.86
CA GLU A 141 8.79 7.04 0.28
C GLU A 141 8.32 8.51 0.36
N PRO A 142 7.67 9.03 -0.70
CA PRO A 142 7.33 10.44 -0.77
C PRO A 142 6.39 10.84 0.37
N ALA A 143 6.63 12.04 0.91
CA ALA A 143 5.89 12.63 2.01
C ALA A 143 5.15 13.89 1.57
N GLY A 144 4.04 14.19 2.25
CA GLY A 144 3.24 15.36 1.97
C GLY A 144 2.74 15.39 0.53
N PHE A 145 2.79 16.56 -0.09
CA PHE A 145 2.30 16.75 -1.46
C PHE A 145 3.02 15.88 -2.50
N ALA A 146 4.27 15.47 -2.25
CA ALA A 146 4.99 14.56 -3.15
C ALA A 146 4.30 13.18 -3.21
N LEU A 147 3.64 12.74 -2.14
CA LEU A 147 2.83 11.51 -2.16
C LEU A 147 1.63 11.68 -3.08
N ALA A 148 0.91 12.80 -2.96
CA ALA A 148 -0.23 13.10 -3.82
C ALA A 148 0.19 13.20 -5.29
N LEU A 149 1.37 13.75 -5.59
CA LEU A 149 1.92 13.82 -6.95
C LEU A 149 2.31 12.45 -7.52
N ALA A 150 2.79 11.53 -6.69
CA ALA A 150 3.18 10.19 -7.13
C ALA A 150 1.99 9.29 -7.53
N ILE A 151 0.76 9.73 -7.27
CA ILE A 151 -0.48 8.99 -7.49
C ILE A 151 -1.26 9.56 -8.71
N ARG A 152 -0.78 10.65 -9.32
CA ARG A 152 -1.41 11.33 -10.45
C ARG A 152 -1.06 10.74 -11.81
#